data_AF-A0A1V5AWH3-F1
#
_entry.id   AF-A0A1V5AWH3-F1
#
_cell.length_a   1.000
_cell.length_b   1.000
_cell.length_c   1.000
_cell.angle_alpha   90.00
_cell.angle_beta   90.00
_cell.angle_gamma   90.00
#
_symmetry.space_group_name_H-M   'P 1'
#
loop_
_entity.id
_entity.type
_entity.pdbx_description
1 polymer ?
#
loop_
_entity_poly.entity_id
_entity_poly.type
_entity_poly.pdbx_seq_one_letter_code
_entity_poly.pdbx_strand_id
1 'polypeptide(L)'
;MPVLDSLDQAAKHVEGMEKVRNQLLDVLRTEGLSPIEATGEKFDPYKHEALMMVESDEDEEGTVAEEVQRGYALNSKVIRFSKVLVSKKP
;
A
#
# COMPACT_ATOMS: atom_id res chain seq x y z
N MET A 1 -5.45 -6.87 -5.47
CA MET A 1 -6.56 -7.59 -4.82
C MET A 1 -7.80 -6.87 -5.26
N PRO A 2 -8.39 -7.30 -6.40
CA PRO A 2 -9.37 -6.51 -7.13
C PRO A 2 -10.53 -6.01 -6.26
N VAL A 3 -11.04 -6.83 -5.35
CA VAL A 3 -12.14 -6.47 -4.44
C VAL A 3 -11.75 -5.32 -3.50
N LEU A 4 -10.55 -5.36 -2.89
CA LEU A 4 -10.08 -4.29 -2.02
C LEU A 4 -9.85 -2.99 -2.80
N ASP A 5 -9.30 -3.11 -4.01
CA ASP A 5 -9.06 -1.95 -4.88
C ASP A 5 -10.38 -1.27 -5.30
N SER A 6 -11.43 -2.05 -5.59
CA SER A 6 -12.78 -1.53 -5.87
C SER A 6 -13.40 -0.86 -4.64
N LEU A 7 -13.20 -1.40 -3.44
CA LEU A 7 -13.70 -0.80 -2.20
C LEU A 7 -12.97 0.48 -1.84
N ASP A 8 -11.65 0.55 -2.05
CA ASP A 8 -10.86 1.77 -1.88
C ASP A 8 -11.36 2.88 -2.83
N GLN A 9 -11.65 2.54 -4.10
CA GLN A 9 -12.21 3.50 -5.05
C GLN A 9 -13.62 3.97 -4.65
N ALA A 10 -14.47 3.05 -4.20
CA ALA A 10 -15.82 3.38 -3.78
C ALA A 10 -15.84 4.23 -2.49
N ALA A 11 -14.96 3.94 -1.52
CA ALA A 11 -14.81 4.71 -0.28
C ALA A 11 -14.46 6.18 -0.53
N LYS A 12 -13.68 6.47 -1.58
CA LYS A 12 -13.33 7.86 -1.97
C LYS A 12 -14.51 8.70 -2.45
N HIS A 13 -15.59 8.08 -2.95
CA HIS A 13 -16.68 8.79 -3.65
C HIS A 13 -18.05 8.59 -3.02
N VAL A 14 -18.22 7.55 -2.18
CA VAL A 14 -19.51 7.16 -1.61
C VAL A 14 -19.44 7.23 -0.08
N GLU A 15 -20.22 8.15 0.46
CA GLU A 15 -20.36 8.33 1.90
C GLU A 15 -20.90 7.05 2.55
N GLY A 16 -20.25 6.59 3.62
CA GLY A 16 -20.60 5.34 4.31
C GLY A 16 -19.90 4.08 3.78
N MET A 17 -19.29 4.12 2.59
CA MET A 17 -18.56 2.96 2.06
C MET A 17 -17.23 2.71 2.79
N GLU A 18 -16.65 3.76 3.39
CA GLU A 18 -15.58 3.70 4.39
C GLU A 18 -15.86 2.66 5.49
N LYS A 19 -17.10 2.61 6.02
CA LYS A 19 -17.46 1.67 7.10
C LYS A 19 -17.44 0.22 6.62
N VAL A 20 -17.98 -0.04 5.44
CA VAL A 20 -18.00 -1.38 4.84
C VAL A 20 -16.59 -1.86 4.56
N ARG A 21 -15.75 -0.98 4.00
CA ARG A 21 -14.33 -1.23 3.77
C ARG A 21 -13.61 -1.58 5.08
N ASN A 22 -13.80 -0.79 6.13
CA ASN A 22 -13.15 -1.01 7.42
C ASN A 22 -13.62 -2.34 8.06
N GLN A 23 -14.92 -2.64 8.03
CA GLN A 23 -15.46 -3.91 8.52
C GLN A 23 -14.85 -5.12 7.79
N LEU A 24 -14.73 -5.06 6.47
CA LEU A 24 -14.08 -6.13 5.71
C LEU A 24 -12.61 -6.28 6.11
N LEU A 25 -11.88 -5.17 6.20
CA LEU A 25 -10.47 -5.19 6.61
C LEU A 25 -10.30 -5.75 8.03
N ASP A 26 -11.21 -5.46 8.95
CA ASP A 26 -11.17 -5.99 10.30
C ASP A 26 -11.37 -7.52 10.33
N VAL A 27 -12.29 -8.05 9.54
CA VAL A 27 -12.45 -9.51 9.38
C VAL A 27 -11.22 -10.15 8.75
N LEU A 28 -10.64 -9.52 7.72
CA LEU A 28 -9.43 -10.06 7.09
C LEU A 28 -8.22 -10.01 8.02
N ARG A 29 -8.13 -9.00 8.89
CA ARG A 29 -7.10 -8.89 9.93
C ARG A 29 -7.17 -10.02 10.94
N THR A 30 -8.37 -10.44 11.36
CA THR A 30 -8.51 -11.60 12.26
C THR A 30 -8.05 -12.90 11.62
N GLU A 31 -8.15 -13.01 10.30
CA GLU A 31 -7.64 -14.14 9.51
C GLU A 31 -6.13 -14.01 9.15
N GLY A 32 -5.45 -12.99 9.68
CA GLY A 32 -4.00 -12.80 9.53
C GLY A 32 -3.56 -11.94 8.35
N LEU A 33 -4.48 -11.24 7.67
CA LEU A 33 -4.15 -10.28 6.62
C LEU A 33 -3.72 -8.93 7.23
N SER A 34 -2.54 -8.45 6.86
CA SER A 34 -2.04 -7.13 7.27
C SER A 34 -1.63 -6.29 6.05
N PRO A 35 -1.95 -4.99 6.01
CA PRO A 35 -1.39 -4.10 5.01
C PRO A 35 0.13 -3.99 5.19
N ILE A 36 0.85 -3.74 4.11
CA ILE A 36 2.27 -3.39 4.14
C ILE A 36 2.35 -1.87 4.26
N GLU A 37 3.08 -1.36 5.26
CA GLU A 37 3.40 0.06 5.36
C GLU A 37 4.55 0.35 4.37
N ALA A 38 4.28 1.24 3.42
CA ALA A 38 5.19 1.53 2.32
C ALA A 38 5.68 2.99 2.35
N THR A 39 4.78 3.98 2.30
CA THR A 39 5.16 5.40 2.27
C THR A 39 6.05 5.79 3.45
N GLY A 40 7.19 6.43 3.16
CA GLY A 40 8.18 6.85 4.16
C GLY A 40 9.15 5.75 4.59
N GLU A 41 8.92 4.48 4.22
CA GLU A 41 9.84 3.38 4.48
C GLU A 41 10.89 3.23 3.37
N LYS A 42 12.03 2.62 3.70
CA LYS A 42 13.03 2.27 2.68
C LYS A 42 12.47 1.24 1.71
N PHE A 43 12.81 1.39 0.44
CA PHE A 43 12.41 0.42 -0.58
C PHE A 43 12.99 -0.97 -0.26
N ASP A 44 12.10 -1.97 -0.18
CA ASP A 44 12.43 -3.37 0.06
C ASP A 44 11.83 -4.22 -1.07
N PRO A 45 12.64 -4.83 -1.97
CA PRO A 45 12.16 -5.69 -3.05
C PRO A 45 11.33 -6.89 -2.57
N TYR A 46 11.44 -7.29 -1.31
CA TYR A 46 10.65 -8.38 -0.74
C TYR A 46 9.25 -7.94 -0.30
N LYS A 47 8.97 -6.63 -0.29
CA LYS A 47 7.68 -6.05 0.11
C LYS A 47 7.09 -5.11 -0.94
N HIS A 48 7.94 -4.53 -1.79
CA HIS A 48 7.59 -3.45 -2.71
C HIS A 48 7.95 -3.79 -4.16
N GLU A 49 7.11 -3.31 -5.09
CA GLU A 49 7.32 -3.29 -6.53
C GLU A 49 7.49 -1.83 -6.95
N ALA A 50 8.71 -1.42 -7.30
CA ALA A 50 8.97 -0.04 -7.74
C ALA A 50 8.47 0.15 -9.18
N LEU A 51 7.54 1.08 -9.37
CA LEU A 51 7.02 1.42 -10.70
C LEU A 51 7.90 2.43 -11.42
N MET A 52 8.38 3.45 -10.70
CA MET A 52 9.31 4.45 -11.22
C MET A 52 10.03 5.14 -10.06
N MET A 53 11.11 5.85 -10.41
CA MET A 53 11.79 6.77 -9.51
C MET A 53 11.25 8.19 -9.71
N VAL A 54 11.09 8.94 -8.63
CA VAL A 54 10.65 10.34 -8.63
C VAL A 54 11.69 11.21 -7.95
N GLU A 55 11.93 12.39 -8.49
CA GLU A 55 12.80 13.37 -7.84
C GLU A 55 12.11 13.90 -6.57
N SER A 56 12.79 13.79 -5.43
CA SER A 56 12.28 14.30 -4.15
C SER A 56 13.40 14.96 -3.35
N ASP A 57 13.18 16.24 -3.03
CA ASP A 57 14.04 16.99 -2.12
C ASP A 57 13.75 16.64 -0.65
N GLU A 58 12.51 16.24 -0.36
CA GLU A 58 11.99 15.97 0.99
C GLU A 58 12.41 14.59 1.50
N ASP A 59 12.37 13.56 0.65
CA ASP A 59 12.64 12.17 1.04
C ASP A 59 14.14 11.81 0.93
N GLU A 60 14.61 10.87 1.75
CA GLU A 60 15.94 10.27 1.57
C GLU A 60 15.96 9.43 0.29
N GLU A 61 17.09 9.36 -0.42
CA GLU A 61 17.24 8.53 -1.62
C GLU A 61 16.93 7.05 -1.34
N GLY A 62 16.12 6.41 -2.20
CA GLY A 62 15.74 5.01 -2.04
C GLY A 62 14.59 4.78 -1.04
N THR A 63 13.88 5.83 -0.64
CA THR A 63 12.68 5.76 0.20
C THR A 63 11.43 5.69 -0.67
N VAL A 64 10.37 5.07 -0.18
CA VAL A 64 9.07 5.11 -0.87
C VAL A 64 8.45 6.49 -0.68
N ALA A 65 8.44 7.29 -1.75
CA ALA A 65 7.81 8.61 -1.78
C ALA A 65 6.28 8.49 -1.82
N GLU A 66 5.74 7.52 -2.56
CA GLU A 66 4.29 7.32 -2.70
C GLU A 66 3.92 5.84 -2.87
N GLU A 67 2.83 5.42 -2.23
CA GLU A 67 2.18 4.13 -2.45
C GLU A 67 1.02 4.30 -3.46
N VAL A 68 1.20 3.78 -4.68
CA VAL A 68 0.19 3.80 -5.75
C VAL A 68 -0.85 2.70 -5.54
N GLN A 69 -0.40 1.53 -5.07
CA GLN A 69 -1.27 0.40 -4.75
C GLN A 69 -0.82 -0.30 -3.47
N ARG A 70 -1.76 -0.47 -2.55
CA ARG A 70 -1.48 -1.05 -1.24
C ARG A 70 -0.99 -2.49 -1.27
N GLY A 71 0.10 -2.78 -0.59
CA GLY A 71 0.58 -4.15 -0.40
C GLY A 71 -0.13 -4.87 0.73
N TYR A 72 -0.10 -6.21 0.70
CA TYR A 72 -0.68 -7.04 1.76
C TYR A 72 0.18 -8.28 2.04
N ALA A 73 0.29 -8.62 3.31
CA ALA A 73 0.86 -9.86 3.80
C ALA A 73 -0.23 -10.70 4.50
N LEU A 74 -0.15 -12.02 4.38
CA LEU A 74 -1.00 -12.97 5.09
C LEU A 74 -0.09 -13.84 5.96
N ASN A 75 -0.28 -13.82 7.27
CA ASN A 75 0.56 -14.56 8.23
C ASN A 75 2.06 -14.34 7.97
N SER A 76 2.45 -13.07 7.82
CA SER A 76 3.81 -12.62 7.52
C SER A 76 4.34 -12.96 6.11
N LYS A 77 3.60 -13.70 5.29
CA LYS A 77 3.96 -13.94 3.88
C LYS A 77 3.39 -12.84 3.00
N VAL A 78 4.24 -12.12 2.27
CA VAL A 78 3.77 -11.15 1.26
C VAL A 78 2.98 -11.87 0.17
N ILE A 79 1.71 -11.48 0.01
CA ILE A 79 0.81 -12.03 -1.02
C ILE A 79 0.52 -11.03 -2.14
N ARG A 80 0.80 -9.75 -1.89
CA ARG A 80 0.80 -8.68 -2.87
C ARG A 80 1.83 -7.63 -2.44
N PHE A 81 2.82 -7.39 -3.29
CA PHE A 81 3.77 -6.30 -3.08
C PHE A 81 3.05 -4.94 -3.17
N SER A 82 3.45 -3.96 -2.37
CA SER A 82 3.00 -2.58 -2.56
C SER A 82 3.60 -2.05 -3.86
N LYS A 83 2.79 -1.43 -4.72
CA LYS A 83 3.32 -0.72 -5.89
C LYS A 83 3.67 0.70 -5.47
N VAL A 84 4.92 1.08 -5.67
CA VAL A 84 5.49 2.28 -5.07
C VAL A 84 6.24 3.14 -6.05
N LEU A 85 6.32 4.43 -5.74
CA LEU A 85 7.25 5.39 -6.33
C LEU A 85 8.41 5.57 -5.37
N VAL A 86 9.65 5.46 -5.87
CA VAL A 86 10.85 5.54 -5.04
C VAL A 86 11.53 6.88 -5.25
N SER A 87 11.92 7.55 -4.17
CA SER A 87 12.64 8.81 -4.22
C SER A 87 14.05 8.64 -4.78
N LYS A 88 14.45 9.60 -5.59
CA LYS A 88 15.82 9.78 -6.06
C LYS A 88 16.23 11.24 -5.82
N LYS A 89 17.47 11.47 -5.40
CA LYS A 89 17.99 12.85 -5.35
C LYS A 89 18.18 13.40 -6.77
N PRO A 90 17.90 14.70 -6.98
CA PRO A 90 18.04 15.36 -8.28
C PRO A 90 19.49 15.33 -8.81
#